data_AF-A0A536GYG4-F1
#
_entry.id   AF-A0A536GYG4-F1
#
_cell.length_a   1.000
_cell.length_b   1.000
_cell.length_c   1.000
_cell.angle_alpha   90.00
_cell.angle_beta   90.00
_cell.angle_gamma   90.00
#
_symmetry.space_group_name_H-M   'P 1'
#
loop_
_entity.id
_entity.type
_entity.pdbx_description
1 polymer ?
#
loop_
_entity_poly.entity_id
_entity_poly.type
_entity_poly.pdbx_seq_one_letter_code
_entity_poly.pdbx_strand_id
1 'polypeptide(L)'
;MLDVSKPGVNDAFITFPAGTLTPAGTDGWNYDWAVERWLPVGRNAISPDGRRYAIARDWSPGPPAPTRVHVVDAATGADLRVTVMPDSRHYAVADFTSSGVIVVPFEAAPGVWRLDPDTGALTKFSDGFYQPPGGEWIGVVDPRDPDHQFSHATGSPVAQPDRIDRRDDAGNTTTWIYRPGYSLYWFAFAGSPLLLVQASRVDPASGTEDYEFLLVLGPGRVARLAGYSGQQLSLYRDLAFTTGLADDHGIWMSGSDSLY
;
A
#
# COMPACT_ATOMS: atom_id res chain seq x y z
N MET A 1 -17.43 13.71 -20.06
CA MET A 1 -16.89 12.54 -19.35
C MET A 1 -15.46 12.41 -19.81
N LEU A 2 -14.48 12.60 -18.91
CA LEU A 2 -13.06 12.51 -19.29
C LEU A 2 -12.76 11.05 -19.63
N ASP A 3 -12.21 10.80 -20.81
CA ASP A 3 -11.73 9.48 -21.18
C ASP A 3 -10.25 9.36 -20.76
N VAL A 4 -10.05 9.04 -19.48
CA VAL A 4 -8.73 8.74 -18.88
C VAL A 4 -8.25 7.33 -19.23
N SER A 5 -9.00 6.56 -20.03
CA SER A 5 -8.66 5.17 -20.39
C SER A 5 -7.51 5.02 -21.38
N LYS A 6 -6.88 6.13 -21.83
CA LYS A 6 -5.70 6.04 -22.70
C LYS A 6 -4.51 5.55 -21.89
N PRO A 7 -4.00 4.34 -22.13
CA PRO A 7 -2.82 3.83 -21.44
C PRO A 7 -1.62 4.73 -21.75
N GLY A 8 -0.86 5.11 -20.72
CA GLY A 8 0.46 5.72 -20.88
C GLY A 8 0.60 7.21 -20.54
N VAL A 9 -0.37 7.82 -19.85
CA VAL A 9 -0.19 9.17 -19.29
C VAL A 9 -0.18 9.08 -17.76
N ASN A 10 0.97 8.73 -17.18
CA ASN A 10 1.15 8.69 -15.72
C ASN A 10 1.56 10.07 -15.15
N ASP A 11 1.95 11.01 -16.03
CA ASP A 11 2.62 12.26 -15.68
C ASP A 11 1.95 13.48 -16.32
N ALA A 12 0.71 13.79 -15.96
CA ALA A 12 0.02 14.96 -16.51
C ALA A 12 -0.72 15.79 -15.47
N PHE A 13 -0.78 17.09 -15.72
CA PHE A 13 -1.70 17.98 -15.01
C PHE A 13 -3.07 17.98 -15.67
N ILE A 14 -4.13 18.09 -14.87
CA ILE A 14 -5.51 18.25 -15.34
C ILE A 14 -5.97 19.66 -15.00
N THR A 15 -6.46 20.40 -16.00
CA THR A 15 -7.05 21.73 -15.79
C THR A 15 -8.58 21.62 -15.65
N PHE A 16 -9.17 22.23 -14.61
CA PHE A 16 -10.63 22.26 -14.41
C PHE A 16 -11.25 23.62 -14.79
N PRO A 17 -12.50 23.66 -15.31
CA PRO A 17 -13.36 22.52 -15.63
C PRO A 17 -13.09 21.91 -17.01
N ALA A 18 -12.13 22.47 -17.76
CA ALA A 18 -11.89 22.13 -19.16
C ALA A 18 -11.47 20.67 -19.39
N GLY A 19 -10.94 19.99 -18.37
CA GLY A 19 -10.52 18.60 -18.45
C GLY A 19 -9.28 18.39 -19.33
N THR A 20 -8.49 19.44 -19.57
CA THR A 20 -7.32 19.37 -20.43
C THR A 20 -6.15 18.72 -19.69
N LEU A 21 -5.64 17.62 -20.23
CA LEU A 21 -4.42 16.94 -19.79
C LEU A 21 -3.20 17.60 -20.43
N THR A 22 -2.26 18.05 -19.60
CA THR A 22 -0.95 18.57 -20.04
C THR A 22 0.14 17.63 -19.52
N PRO A 23 0.74 16.79 -20.38
CA PRO A 23 1.88 15.97 -20.01
C PRO A 23 3.00 16.85 -19.47
N ALA A 24 3.59 16.44 -18.35
CA ALA A 24 4.56 17.25 -17.62
C ALA A 24 5.78 16.46 -17.12
N GLY A 25 5.85 15.14 -17.36
CA GLY A 25 6.94 14.30 -16.91
C GLY A 25 7.26 13.13 -17.84
N THR A 26 8.25 12.33 -17.43
CA THR A 26 8.71 11.11 -18.08
C THR A 26 8.64 9.95 -17.08
N ASP A 27 7.47 9.32 -16.97
CA ASP A 27 7.19 8.09 -16.22
C ASP A 27 7.22 8.17 -14.68
N GLY A 28 6.92 9.33 -14.10
CA GLY A 28 6.68 9.56 -12.69
C GLY A 28 5.21 9.40 -12.25
N TRP A 29 4.98 8.63 -11.19
CA TRP A 29 3.65 8.35 -10.66
C TRP A 29 3.10 9.44 -9.75
N ASN A 30 3.95 10.36 -9.27
CA ASN A 30 3.55 11.43 -8.37
C ASN A 30 4.29 12.72 -8.69
N TYR A 31 3.57 13.82 -8.86
CA TYR A 31 4.17 15.15 -8.93
C TYR A 31 4.43 15.67 -7.51
N ASP A 32 5.70 15.94 -7.19
CA ASP A 32 6.08 16.57 -5.93
C ASP A 32 6.35 18.07 -6.13
N TRP A 33 5.54 18.89 -5.46
CA TRP A 33 5.61 20.34 -5.55
C TRP A 33 6.87 20.95 -4.92
N ALA A 34 7.50 20.29 -3.94
CA ALA A 34 8.68 20.83 -3.27
C ALA A 34 9.93 20.78 -4.16
N VAL A 35 9.97 19.83 -5.10
CA VAL A 35 11.05 19.69 -6.09
C VAL A 35 10.59 19.94 -7.53
N GLU A 36 9.34 20.37 -7.71
CA GLU A 36 8.68 20.71 -8.98
C GLU A 36 8.85 19.64 -10.07
N ARG A 37 8.79 18.35 -9.69
CA ARG A 37 9.13 17.23 -10.56
C ARG A 37 8.20 16.02 -10.37
N TRP A 38 7.99 15.27 -11.46
CA TRP A 38 7.41 13.93 -11.42
C TRP A 38 8.42 12.90 -10.92
N LEU A 39 8.06 12.21 -9.83
CA LEU A 39 8.86 11.18 -9.18
C LEU A 39 8.35 9.78 -9.58
N PRO A 40 9.24 8.79 -9.79
CA PRO A 40 8.90 7.45 -10.27
C PRO A 40 8.32 6.54 -9.17
N VAL A 41 7.65 7.14 -8.18
CA VAL A 41 7.10 6.44 -7.00
C VAL A 41 5.79 7.08 -6.57
N GLY A 42 4.98 6.32 -5.82
CA GLY A 42 3.81 6.86 -5.12
C GLY A 42 4.20 7.78 -3.95
N ARG A 43 3.26 8.61 -3.50
CA ARG A 43 3.48 9.59 -2.41
C ARG A 43 3.97 8.96 -1.11
N ASN A 44 3.52 7.74 -0.82
CA ASN A 44 3.94 6.94 0.34
C ASN A 44 5.44 6.67 0.37
N ALA A 45 6.14 6.71 -0.76
CA ALA A 45 7.57 6.45 -0.84
C ALA A 45 8.41 7.74 -0.83
N ILE A 46 7.81 8.90 -0.57
CA ILE A 46 8.48 10.22 -0.50
C ILE A 46 8.64 10.61 0.97
N SER A 47 9.81 11.11 1.36
CA SER A 47 10.07 11.57 2.72
C SER A 47 9.09 12.69 3.13
N PRO A 48 8.79 12.85 4.43
CA PRO A 48 7.83 13.87 4.88
C PRO A 48 8.20 15.31 4.46
N ASP A 49 9.49 15.59 4.28
CA ASP A 49 10.00 16.88 3.82
C ASP A 49 10.10 17.01 2.29
N GLY A 50 9.73 15.97 1.53
CA GLY A 50 9.75 15.94 0.06
C GLY A 50 11.14 15.85 -0.57
N ARG A 51 12.22 15.85 0.22
CA ARG A 51 13.59 15.97 -0.30
C ARG A 51 14.17 14.66 -0.81
N ARG A 52 13.60 13.54 -0.38
CA ARG A 52 14.07 12.20 -0.73
C ARG A 52 12.90 11.33 -1.10
N TYR A 53 13.16 10.33 -1.92
CA TYR A 53 12.21 9.23 -2.11
C TYR A 53 12.95 7.90 -2.04
N ALA A 54 12.21 6.83 -1.79
CA ALA A 54 12.75 5.48 -1.74
C ALA A 54 12.12 4.59 -2.81
N ILE A 55 12.90 3.73 -3.45
CA ILE A 55 12.40 2.79 -4.45
C ILE A 55 13.13 1.46 -4.35
N ALA A 56 12.38 0.36 -4.44
CA ALA A 56 12.93 -0.99 -4.52
C ALA A 56 13.16 -1.38 -5.98
N ARG A 57 14.35 -1.90 -6.31
CA ARG A 57 14.79 -2.24 -7.67
C ARG A 57 15.69 -3.48 -7.67
N ASP A 58 16.12 -3.87 -8.86
CA ASP A 58 17.15 -4.87 -9.15
C ASP A 58 16.85 -6.30 -8.70
N TRP A 59 15.62 -6.57 -8.26
CA TRP A 59 15.19 -7.94 -8.01
C TRP A 59 15.04 -8.71 -9.33
N SER A 60 15.51 -9.95 -9.34
CA SER A 60 15.28 -10.88 -10.45
C SER A 60 15.03 -12.29 -9.92
N PRO A 61 13.94 -12.96 -10.37
CA PRO A 61 13.71 -14.37 -10.08
C PRO A 61 14.66 -15.29 -10.88
N GLY A 62 15.34 -14.74 -11.90
CA GLY A 62 16.34 -15.39 -12.75
C GLY A 62 17.65 -15.62 -11.99
N PRO A 63 18.86 -15.29 -12.52
CA PRO A 63 20.06 -15.38 -11.69
C PRO A 63 19.79 -14.60 -10.39
N PRO A 64 19.69 -15.29 -9.23
CA PRO A 64 18.95 -14.73 -8.10
C PRO A 64 19.68 -13.50 -7.59
N ALA A 65 19.01 -12.36 -7.68
CA ALA A 65 19.53 -11.08 -7.22
C ALA A 65 18.61 -10.56 -6.11
N PRO A 66 19.14 -10.26 -4.91
CA PRO A 66 18.34 -9.68 -3.85
C PRO A 66 17.86 -8.30 -4.26
N THR A 67 16.66 -7.95 -3.78
CA THR A 67 16.12 -6.60 -3.97
C THR A 67 17.07 -5.57 -3.35
N ARG A 68 17.25 -4.43 -4.03
CA ARG A 68 17.97 -3.27 -3.52
C ARG A 68 16.99 -2.13 -3.29
N VAL A 69 17.08 -1.50 -2.13
CA VAL A 69 16.31 -0.29 -1.81
C VAL A 69 17.22 0.91 -1.96
N HIS A 70 16.82 1.80 -2.87
CA HIS A 70 17.49 3.05 -3.17
C HIS A 70 16.80 4.17 -2.41
N VAL A 71 17.55 4.97 -1.66
CA VAL A 71 17.11 6.28 -1.18
C VAL A 71 17.75 7.31 -2.09
N VAL A 72 16.91 8.13 -2.71
CA VAL A 72 17.28 9.00 -3.82
C VAL A 72 16.98 10.44 -3.46
N ASP A 73 17.87 11.35 -3.84
CA ASP A 73 17.64 12.79 -3.78
C ASP A 73 16.53 13.16 -4.77
N ALA A 74 15.42 13.73 -4.28
CA ALA A 74 14.24 13.95 -5.10
C ALA A 74 14.45 15.02 -6.19
N ALA A 75 15.30 16.01 -5.94
CA ALA A 75 15.58 17.08 -6.90
C ALA A 75 16.44 16.58 -8.06
N THR A 76 17.53 15.87 -7.75
CA THR A 76 18.54 15.46 -8.73
C THR A 76 18.29 14.07 -9.31
N GLY A 77 17.62 13.19 -8.58
CA GLY A 77 17.49 11.77 -8.91
C GLY A 77 18.74 10.95 -8.62
N ALA A 78 19.72 11.50 -7.90
CA ALA A 78 20.95 10.79 -7.53
C ALA A 78 20.72 9.85 -6.34
N ASP A 79 21.27 8.63 -6.42
CA ASP A 79 21.28 7.70 -5.28
C ASP A 79 22.08 8.31 -4.13
N LEU A 80 21.42 8.52 -2.99
CA LEU A 80 22.05 8.89 -1.72
C LEU A 80 22.47 7.64 -0.94
N ARG A 81 21.69 6.57 -1.07
CA ARG A 81 21.94 5.29 -0.40
C ARG A 81 21.38 4.13 -1.21
N VAL A 82 22.09 3.01 -1.21
CA VAL A 82 21.59 1.73 -1.72
C VAL A 82 21.81 0.67 -0.64
N THR A 83 20.73 0.01 -0.22
CA THR A 83 20.76 -1.06 0.78
C THR A 83 20.24 -2.36 0.17
N VAL A 84 20.97 -3.45 0.38
CA VAL A 84 20.59 -4.79 -0.08
C VAL A 84 19.67 -5.44 0.96
N MET A 85 18.55 -6.00 0.51
CA MET A 85 17.63 -6.74 1.36
C MET A 85 18.23 -8.08 1.81
N PRO A 86 17.82 -8.64 2.97
CA PRO A 86 18.54 -9.72 3.63
C PRO A 86 18.37 -11.10 2.97
N ASP A 87 17.44 -11.22 2.01
CA ASP A 87 17.21 -12.45 1.25
C ASP A 87 16.83 -12.14 -0.21
N SER A 88 16.65 -13.20 -1.01
CA SER A 88 16.38 -13.10 -2.45
C SER A 88 14.90 -12.87 -2.79
N ARG A 89 14.04 -12.56 -1.81
CA ARG A 89 12.65 -12.23 -2.11
C ARG A 89 12.56 -10.89 -2.84
N HIS A 90 11.45 -10.71 -3.54
CA HIS A 90 11.07 -9.42 -4.08
C HIS A 90 10.57 -8.56 -2.92
N TYR A 91 11.08 -7.33 -2.79
CA TYR A 91 10.61 -6.36 -1.81
C TYR A 91 10.08 -5.10 -2.49
N ALA A 92 9.17 -4.40 -1.81
CA ALA A 92 8.65 -3.10 -2.20
C ALA A 92 8.83 -2.09 -1.06
N VAL A 93 8.99 -0.81 -1.42
CA VAL A 93 8.87 0.29 -0.46
C VAL A 93 7.40 0.50 -0.17
N ALA A 94 7.04 0.34 1.10
CA ALA A 94 5.68 0.50 1.55
C ALA A 94 5.43 1.93 2.03
N ASP A 95 6.33 2.52 2.82
CA ASP A 95 6.14 3.87 3.37
C ASP A 95 7.49 4.58 3.61
N PHE A 96 7.51 5.91 3.66
CA PHE A 96 8.66 6.74 4.00
C PHE A 96 8.24 7.71 5.12
N THR A 97 8.52 7.29 6.35
CA THR A 97 8.15 8.01 7.57
C THR A 97 9.31 8.85 8.09
N SER A 98 9.04 9.70 9.09
CA SER A 98 10.09 10.41 9.84
C SER A 98 11.03 9.46 10.59
N SER A 99 10.61 8.22 10.85
CA SER A 99 11.41 7.20 11.51
C SER A 99 12.25 6.34 10.56
N GLY A 100 12.04 6.49 9.24
CA GLY A 100 12.73 5.74 8.19
C GLY A 100 11.79 5.16 7.13
N VAL A 101 12.39 4.41 6.21
CA VAL A 101 11.71 3.77 5.07
C VAL A 101 11.22 2.39 5.51
N ILE A 102 9.92 2.14 5.34
CA ILE A 102 9.30 0.83 5.60
C ILE A 102 9.35 0.01 4.31
N VAL A 103 9.91 -1.18 4.42
CA VAL A 103 10.13 -2.10 3.31
C VAL A 103 9.47 -3.44 3.63
N VAL A 104 8.73 -3.99 2.66
CA VAL A 104 7.98 -5.23 2.82
C VAL A 104 8.25 -6.19 1.66
N PRO A 105 8.13 -7.51 1.86
CA PRO A 105 8.13 -8.47 0.78
C PRO A 105 6.92 -8.21 -0.13
N PHE A 106 7.11 -8.36 -1.42
CA PHE A 106 6.04 -8.32 -2.40
C PHE A 106 5.09 -9.53 -2.23
N GLU A 107 3.85 -9.40 -2.69
CA GLU A 107 2.80 -10.46 -2.68
C GLU A 107 2.38 -10.99 -1.30
N ALA A 108 2.31 -10.12 -0.30
CA ALA A 108 1.83 -10.48 1.04
C ALA A 108 2.58 -11.71 1.59
N ALA A 109 3.91 -11.61 1.63
CA ALA A 109 4.74 -12.48 2.46
C ALA A 109 5.08 -11.76 3.78
N PRO A 110 5.16 -12.50 4.91
CA PRO A 110 5.38 -11.90 6.22
C PRO A 110 6.79 -11.31 6.36
N GLY A 111 6.86 -10.26 7.17
CA GLY A 111 8.07 -9.53 7.53
C GLY A 111 7.98 -8.05 7.16
N VAL A 112 8.47 -7.20 8.05
CA VAL A 112 8.53 -5.76 7.87
C VAL A 112 9.92 -5.29 8.28
N TRP A 113 10.56 -4.50 7.43
CA TRP A 113 11.86 -3.93 7.69
C TRP A 113 11.76 -2.41 7.75
N ARG A 114 12.55 -1.82 8.63
CA ARG A 114 12.79 -0.38 8.68
C ARG A 114 14.21 -0.12 8.26
N LEU A 115 14.36 0.67 7.21
CA LEU A 115 15.62 1.17 6.69
C LEU A 115 15.83 2.59 7.21
N ASP A 116 16.94 2.83 7.88
CA ASP A 116 17.45 4.17 8.18
C ASP A 116 17.96 4.79 6.86
N PRO A 117 17.36 5.89 6.38
CA PRO A 117 17.70 6.48 5.09
C PRO A 117 19.06 7.19 5.07
N ASP A 118 19.61 7.54 6.23
CA ASP A 118 20.90 8.22 6.34
C ASP A 118 22.05 7.22 6.44
N THR A 119 21.90 6.20 7.29
CA THR A 119 22.96 5.22 7.56
C THR A 119 22.90 3.98 6.67
N GLY A 120 21.73 3.69 6.10
CA GLY A 120 21.45 2.44 5.38
C GLY A 120 21.22 1.24 6.30
N ALA A 121 21.18 1.44 7.62
CA ALA A 121 20.95 0.36 8.58
C ALA A 121 19.55 -0.22 8.40
N LEU A 122 19.48 -1.54 8.23
CA LEU A 122 18.24 -2.28 8.03
C LEU A 122 17.90 -3.08 9.29
N THR A 123 16.75 -2.79 9.90
CA THR A 123 16.27 -3.48 11.11
C THR A 123 14.96 -4.17 10.81
N LYS A 124 14.82 -5.44 11.19
CA LYS A 124 13.53 -6.11 11.13
C LYS A 124 12.61 -5.54 12.21
N PHE A 125 11.51 -4.94 11.80
CA PHE A 125 10.57 -4.23 12.65
C PHE A 125 9.35 -5.07 13.05
N SER A 126 8.99 -6.08 12.23
CA SER A 126 7.94 -7.05 12.54
C SER A 126 8.09 -8.33 11.72
N ASP A 127 7.55 -9.44 12.24
CA ASP A 127 7.33 -10.69 11.49
C ASP A 127 5.96 -10.73 10.80
N GLY A 128 5.08 -9.76 11.04
CA GLY A 128 3.71 -9.73 10.49
C GLY A 128 3.62 -9.18 9.07
N PHE A 129 2.39 -8.99 8.60
CA PHE A 129 2.11 -8.30 7.33
C PHE A 129 2.01 -6.80 7.56
N TYR A 130 2.40 -6.02 6.55
CA TYR A 130 2.26 -4.57 6.56
C TYR A 130 1.64 -4.08 5.26
N GLN A 131 0.71 -3.14 5.38
CA GLN A 131 0.14 -2.43 4.24
C GLN A 131 0.21 -0.93 4.47
N PRO A 132 0.69 -0.17 3.48
CA PRO A 132 0.80 1.27 3.59
C PRO A 132 -0.52 2.00 3.28
N PRO A 133 -0.61 3.29 3.67
CA PRO A 133 0.31 3.98 4.59
C PRO A 133 0.11 3.56 6.05
N GLY A 134 1.06 3.89 6.93
CA GLY A 134 0.89 3.79 8.39
C GLY A 134 1.62 2.62 9.04
N GLY A 135 2.91 2.85 9.36
CA GLY A 135 3.86 1.97 10.06
C GLY A 135 3.30 1.20 11.27
N GLU A 136 2.24 1.71 11.87
CA GLU A 136 1.57 1.16 13.03
C GLU A 136 0.62 -0.01 12.72
N TRP A 137 0.15 -0.19 11.49
CA TRP A 137 -0.87 -1.17 11.14
C TRP A 137 -0.27 -2.53 10.81
N ILE A 138 -0.84 -3.58 11.38
CA ILE A 138 -0.31 -4.94 11.31
C ILE A 138 -1.43 -5.88 10.91
N GLY A 139 -1.21 -6.62 9.82
CA GLY A 139 -2.06 -7.75 9.47
C GLY A 139 -1.64 -8.97 10.29
N VAL A 140 -2.61 -9.60 10.93
CA VAL A 140 -2.43 -10.81 11.72
C VAL A 140 -3.34 -11.90 11.19
N VAL A 141 -2.80 -13.11 11.09
CA VAL A 141 -3.57 -14.35 10.95
C VAL A 141 -3.94 -14.79 12.35
N ASP A 142 -5.21 -14.67 12.70
CA ASP A 142 -5.69 -14.97 14.04
C ASP A 142 -5.84 -16.48 14.22
N PRO A 143 -5.08 -17.13 15.11
CA PRO A 143 -5.08 -18.59 15.23
C PRO A 143 -6.42 -19.17 15.71
N ARG A 144 -7.40 -18.33 16.06
CA ARG A 144 -8.76 -18.74 16.43
C ARG A 144 -9.66 -18.95 15.22
N ASP A 145 -9.29 -18.46 14.03
CA ASP A 145 -10.06 -18.66 12.81
C ASP A 145 -9.73 -20.02 12.17
N PRO A 146 -10.70 -20.96 12.09
CA PRO A 146 -10.47 -22.24 11.40
C PRO A 146 -10.52 -22.12 9.87
N ASP A 147 -11.05 -21.02 9.32
CA ASP A 147 -11.43 -20.88 7.91
C ASP A 147 -10.59 -19.81 7.19
N HIS A 148 -9.28 -19.84 7.42
CA HIS A 148 -8.34 -18.90 6.79
C HIS A 148 -8.45 -18.85 5.27
N GLN A 149 -8.34 -17.65 4.73
CA GLN A 149 -8.24 -17.40 3.29
C GLN A 149 -6.78 -17.42 2.84
N PHE A 150 -6.56 -17.76 1.58
CA PHE A 150 -5.24 -17.88 0.96
C PHE A 150 -5.16 -17.02 -0.30
N SER A 151 -3.94 -16.68 -0.74
CA SER A 151 -3.78 -15.89 -1.97
C SER A 151 -4.14 -16.73 -3.19
N HIS A 152 -5.23 -16.39 -3.87
CA HIS A 152 -5.64 -17.01 -5.13
C HIS A 152 -4.79 -16.55 -6.32
N ALA A 153 -4.28 -15.31 -6.29
CA ALA A 153 -3.45 -14.76 -7.36
C ALA A 153 -2.11 -15.49 -7.48
N THR A 154 -1.54 -15.91 -6.35
CA THR A 154 -0.20 -16.54 -6.30
C THR A 154 -0.25 -18.03 -5.96
N GLY A 155 -1.41 -18.54 -5.55
CA GLY A 155 -1.56 -19.92 -5.05
C GLY A 155 -0.78 -20.18 -3.77
N SER A 156 -0.37 -19.13 -3.04
CA SER A 156 0.46 -19.24 -1.86
C SER A 156 -0.26 -20.02 -0.75
N PRO A 157 0.37 -21.01 -0.12
CA PRO A 157 -0.19 -21.73 1.02
C PRO A 157 -0.17 -20.92 2.32
N VAL A 158 0.26 -19.66 2.27
CA VAL A 158 0.32 -18.76 3.43
C VAL A 158 -1.04 -18.12 3.64
N ALA A 159 -1.62 -18.38 4.82
CA ALA A 159 -2.86 -17.76 5.27
C ALA A 159 -2.74 -16.23 5.24
N GLN A 160 -3.77 -15.57 4.74
CA GLN A 160 -3.86 -14.12 4.65
C GLN A 160 -4.42 -13.54 5.95
N PRO A 161 -4.07 -12.29 6.31
CA PRO A 161 -4.58 -11.64 7.51
C PRO A 161 -6.11 -11.63 7.55
N ASP A 162 -6.69 -12.00 8.68
CA ASP A 162 -8.12 -11.91 9.01
C ASP A 162 -8.36 -10.91 10.16
N ARG A 163 -7.27 -10.35 10.70
CA ARG A 163 -7.26 -9.37 11.78
C ARG A 163 -6.30 -8.23 11.43
N ILE A 164 -6.71 -7.02 11.75
CA ILE A 164 -5.85 -5.84 11.70
C ILE A 164 -5.67 -5.30 13.11
N ASP A 165 -4.42 -5.21 13.53
CA ASP A 165 -4.02 -4.56 14.77
C ASP A 165 -3.31 -3.23 14.49
N ARG A 166 -3.31 -2.34 15.49
CA ARG A 166 -2.56 -1.08 15.48
C ARG A 166 -1.57 -1.06 16.64
N ARG A 167 -0.32 -0.70 16.36
CA ARG A 167 0.75 -0.52 17.35
C ARG A 167 0.89 0.96 17.73
N ASP A 168 0.88 1.28 19.01
CA ASP A 168 1.21 2.64 19.47
C ASP A 168 2.72 2.89 19.52
N ASP A 169 3.13 4.13 19.82
CA ASP A 169 4.55 4.52 19.92
C ASP A 169 5.30 3.79 21.04
N ALA A 170 4.58 3.32 22.07
CA ALA A 170 5.13 2.51 23.15
C ALA A 170 5.25 1.01 22.77
N GLY A 171 4.77 0.62 21.60
CA GLY A 171 4.79 -0.75 21.10
C GLY A 171 3.57 -1.60 21.49
N ASN A 172 2.59 -1.04 22.20
CA ASN A 172 1.38 -1.78 22.55
C ASN A 172 0.52 -1.99 21.32
N THR A 173 0.00 -3.20 21.17
CA THR A 173 -0.82 -3.58 20.03
C THR A 173 -2.28 -3.67 20.45
N THR A 174 -3.17 -3.01 19.71
CA THR A 174 -4.64 -3.07 19.91
C THR A 174 -5.30 -3.63 18.67
N THR A 175 -6.21 -4.60 18.80
CA THR A 175 -7.00 -5.08 17.67
C THR A 175 -8.04 -4.05 17.25
N TRP A 176 -8.04 -3.74 15.96
CA TRP A 176 -8.96 -2.77 15.37
C TRP A 176 -10.15 -3.43 14.70
N ILE A 177 -9.89 -4.49 13.94
CA ILE A 177 -10.92 -5.31 13.31
C ILE A 177 -10.45 -6.75 13.27
N TYR A 178 -11.37 -7.67 13.48
CA TYR A 178 -11.21 -9.09 13.25
C TYR A 178 -12.40 -9.56 12.44
N ARG A 179 -12.15 -10.29 11.35
CA ARG A 179 -13.19 -10.79 10.44
C ARG A 179 -12.90 -12.24 10.03
N PRO A 180 -13.34 -13.22 10.84
CA PRO A 180 -13.09 -14.64 10.55
C PRO A 180 -13.69 -15.06 9.22
N GLY A 181 -12.99 -15.94 8.51
CA GLY A 181 -13.37 -16.46 7.20
C GLY A 181 -13.09 -15.52 6.04
N TYR A 182 -12.44 -14.38 6.27
CA TYR A 182 -12.09 -13.40 5.24
C TYR A 182 -10.59 -13.09 5.29
N SER A 183 -9.99 -12.82 4.12
CA SER A 183 -8.74 -12.09 4.03
C SER A 183 -9.03 -10.59 4.06
N LEU A 184 -8.18 -9.85 4.74
CA LEU A 184 -8.26 -8.40 4.89
C LEU A 184 -7.10 -7.73 4.17
N TYR A 185 -7.47 -6.79 3.31
CA TYR A 185 -6.60 -5.86 2.63
C TYR A 185 -7.01 -4.45 3.06
N TRP A 186 -6.07 -3.55 3.36
CA TRP A 186 -6.42 -2.26 3.93
C TRP A 186 -5.48 -1.13 3.54
N PHE A 187 -6.04 0.07 3.65
CA PHE A 187 -5.35 1.34 3.49
C PHE A 187 -5.62 2.18 4.71
N ALA A 188 -4.56 2.74 5.30
CA ALA A 188 -4.73 3.82 6.25
C ALA A 188 -4.87 5.16 5.53
N PHE A 189 -5.51 6.12 6.19
CA PHE A 189 -5.52 7.49 5.74
C PHE A 189 -4.38 8.25 6.42
N ALA A 190 -3.51 8.88 5.63
CA ALA A 190 -2.40 9.65 6.20
C ALA A 190 -2.94 10.74 7.16
N GLY A 191 -2.32 10.85 8.35
CA GLY A 191 -2.74 11.82 9.38
C GLY A 191 -4.04 11.47 10.13
N SER A 192 -4.64 10.30 9.85
CA SER A 192 -5.90 9.87 10.45
C SER A 192 -5.80 8.40 10.90
N PRO A 193 -6.45 8.01 12.01
CA PRO A 193 -6.42 6.61 12.43
C PRO A 193 -7.48 5.77 11.69
N LEU A 194 -8.10 6.29 10.64
CA LEU A 194 -9.11 5.59 9.85
C LEU A 194 -8.46 4.56 8.92
N LEU A 195 -9.17 3.44 8.70
CA LEU A 195 -8.83 2.48 7.65
C LEU A 195 -9.98 2.31 6.66
N LEU A 196 -9.65 2.23 5.38
CA LEU A 196 -10.50 1.56 4.40
C LEU A 196 -10.03 0.12 4.27
N VAL A 197 -10.91 -0.84 4.50
CA VAL A 197 -10.62 -2.26 4.50
C VAL A 197 -11.48 -2.94 3.44
N GLN A 198 -10.84 -3.69 2.56
CA GLN A 198 -11.47 -4.70 1.73
C GLN A 198 -11.36 -6.04 2.43
N ALA A 199 -12.50 -6.64 2.75
CA ALA A 199 -12.57 -8.02 3.19
C ALA A 199 -12.99 -8.90 2.01
N SER A 200 -12.22 -9.93 1.71
CA SER A 200 -12.51 -10.88 0.63
C SER A 200 -12.57 -12.31 1.14
N ARG A 201 -13.47 -13.10 0.58
CA ARG A 201 -13.56 -14.53 0.83
C ARG A 201 -13.82 -15.24 -0.49
N VAL A 202 -13.18 -16.38 -0.68
CA VAL A 202 -13.45 -17.24 -1.83
C VAL A 202 -14.01 -18.56 -1.32
N ASP A 203 -15.15 -18.97 -1.87
CA ASP A 203 -15.70 -20.30 -1.64
C ASP A 203 -14.86 -21.33 -2.41
N PRO A 204 -14.16 -22.26 -1.73
CA PRO A 204 -13.30 -23.22 -2.40
C PRO A 204 -14.08 -24.24 -3.26
N ALA A 205 -15.37 -24.46 -2.99
CA ALA A 205 -16.18 -25.40 -3.75
C ALA A 205 -16.69 -24.80 -5.07
N SER A 206 -17.06 -23.52 -5.06
CA SER A 206 -17.65 -22.85 -6.23
C SER A 206 -16.69 -21.90 -6.94
N GLY A 207 -15.57 -21.52 -6.32
CA GLY A 207 -14.67 -20.46 -6.79
C GLY A 207 -15.29 -19.06 -6.73
N THR A 208 -16.43 -18.93 -6.05
CA THR A 208 -17.16 -17.66 -5.95
C THR A 208 -16.49 -16.74 -4.95
N GLU A 209 -16.36 -15.46 -5.29
CA GLU A 209 -15.76 -14.45 -4.43
C GLU A 209 -16.83 -13.55 -3.80
N ASP A 210 -16.71 -13.33 -2.49
CA ASP A 210 -17.45 -12.34 -1.74
C ASP A 210 -16.51 -11.19 -1.34
N TYR A 211 -16.99 -9.96 -1.46
CA TYR A 211 -16.24 -8.75 -1.12
C TYR A 211 -17.05 -7.84 -0.20
N GLU A 212 -16.38 -7.24 0.77
CA GLU A 212 -16.92 -6.14 1.56
C GLU A 212 -15.93 -4.98 1.61
N PHE A 213 -16.46 -3.76 1.47
CA PHE A 213 -15.71 -2.54 1.73
C PHE A 213 -16.17 -1.98 3.07
N LEU A 214 -15.22 -1.77 3.97
CA LEU A 214 -15.44 -1.40 5.36
C LEU A 214 -14.63 -0.15 5.69
N LEU A 215 -15.25 0.82 6.34
CA LEU A 215 -14.56 1.95 6.95
C LEU A 215 -14.39 1.65 8.45
N VAL A 216 -13.15 1.49 8.91
CA VAL A 216 -12.83 1.28 10.31
C VAL A 216 -12.55 2.62 10.97
N LEU A 217 -13.40 2.99 11.91
CA LEU A 217 -13.43 4.30 12.58
C LEU A 217 -12.68 4.31 13.93
N GLY A 218 -12.33 3.14 14.43
CA GLY A 218 -11.75 2.92 15.75
C GLY A 218 -11.76 1.43 16.11
N PRO A 219 -11.15 1.04 17.24
CA PRO A 219 -11.18 -0.34 17.70
C PRO A 219 -12.60 -0.89 17.83
N GLY A 220 -12.92 -1.93 17.06
CA GLY A 220 -14.23 -2.56 17.00
C GLY A 220 -15.34 -1.69 16.39
N ARG A 221 -15.02 -0.49 15.89
CA ARG A 221 -15.98 0.44 15.28
C ARG A 221 -15.83 0.39 13.77
N VAL A 222 -16.73 -0.33 13.11
CA VAL A 222 -16.68 -0.59 11.67
C VAL A 222 -18.00 -0.16 11.03
N ALA A 223 -17.92 0.57 9.92
CA ALA A 223 -19.05 0.89 9.06
C ALA A 223 -18.90 0.16 7.73
N ARG A 224 -19.91 -0.63 7.32
CA ARG A 224 -19.92 -1.27 6.00
C ARG A 224 -20.32 -0.25 4.95
N LEU A 225 -19.46 -0.04 3.96
CA LEU A 225 -19.71 0.87 2.84
C LEU A 225 -20.44 0.14 1.70
N ALA A 226 -20.00 -1.07 1.37
CA ALA A 226 -20.57 -1.87 0.30
C ALA A 226 -20.28 -3.37 0.51
N GLY A 227 -20.97 -4.21 -0.24
CA GLY A 227 -20.56 -5.59 -0.42
C GLY A 227 -21.17 -6.24 -1.66
N TYR A 228 -20.47 -7.26 -2.13
CA TYR A 228 -20.72 -7.92 -3.40
C TYR A 228 -20.54 -9.42 -3.19
N SER A 229 -21.35 -10.23 -3.87
CA SER A 229 -21.26 -11.68 -3.81
C SER A 229 -21.46 -12.28 -5.19
N GLY A 230 -20.96 -13.49 -5.41
CA GLY A 230 -21.22 -14.18 -6.66
C GLY A 230 -20.40 -13.63 -7.82
N GLN A 231 -21.11 -13.46 -8.94
CA GLN A 231 -20.60 -12.83 -10.17
C GLN A 231 -20.82 -11.31 -10.16
N GLN A 232 -21.27 -10.72 -9.04
CA GLN A 232 -21.59 -9.30 -8.99
C GLN A 232 -20.29 -8.50 -9.12
N LEU A 233 -20.17 -7.76 -10.22
CA LEU A 233 -19.03 -6.86 -10.43
C LEU A 233 -19.10 -5.72 -9.42
N SER A 234 -18.06 -5.59 -8.60
CA SER A 234 -17.89 -4.42 -7.74
C SER A 234 -17.78 -3.17 -8.61
N LEU A 235 -18.55 -2.12 -8.29
CA LEU A 235 -18.36 -0.78 -8.88
C LEU A 235 -16.95 -0.21 -8.56
N TYR A 236 -16.27 -0.83 -7.59
CA TYR A 236 -14.96 -0.48 -7.09
C TYR A 236 -13.89 -1.53 -7.46
N ARG A 237 -14.19 -2.50 -8.34
CA ARG A 237 -13.24 -3.57 -8.70
C ARG A 237 -11.94 -3.03 -9.29
N ASP A 238 -12.04 -1.92 -10.01
CA ASP A 238 -10.91 -1.27 -10.68
C ASP A 238 -10.30 -0.17 -9.80
N LEU A 239 -10.76 0.00 -8.55
CA LEU A 239 -10.05 0.79 -7.55
C LEU A 239 -8.84 -0.02 -7.07
N ALA A 240 -7.73 0.09 -7.81
CA ALA A 240 -6.41 -0.13 -7.23
C ALA A 240 -6.14 1.03 -6.28
N PHE A 241 -6.65 0.92 -5.05
CA PHE A 241 -6.34 1.86 -3.99
C PHE A 241 -4.81 1.89 -3.83
N THR A 242 -4.18 3.04 -4.09
CA THR A 242 -2.73 3.17 -3.94
C THR A 242 -2.39 4.23 -2.91
N THR A 243 -3.21 5.27 -2.78
CA THR A 243 -3.12 6.31 -1.75
C THR A 243 -4.49 6.87 -1.39
N GLY A 244 -4.64 7.38 -0.16
CA GLY A 244 -5.83 8.13 0.27
C GLY A 244 -5.46 9.22 1.26
N LEU A 245 -6.12 10.38 1.17
CA LEU A 245 -5.97 11.53 2.05
C LEU A 245 -7.30 11.83 2.71
N ALA A 246 -7.32 12.03 4.02
CA ALA A 246 -8.46 12.59 4.72
C ALA A 246 -8.11 14.00 5.20
N ASP A 247 -8.96 14.98 4.92
CA ASP A 247 -8.82 16.36 5.37
C ASP A 247 -10.17 16.92 5.86
N ASP A 248 -10.21 18.20 6.22
CA ASP A 248 -11.44 18.85 6.69
C ASP A 248 -12.56 18.92 5.62
N HIS A 249 -12.25 18.57 4.36
CA HIS A 249 -13.19 18.60 3.25
C HIS A 249 -13.69 17.21 2.83
N GLY A 250 -13.07 16.13 3.33
CA GLY A 250 -13.53 14.76 3.08
C GLY A 250 -12.41 13.74 2.99
N ILE A 251 -12.72 12.63 2.32
CA ILE A 251 -11.79 11.54 2.05
C ILE A 251 -11.57 11.49 0.53
N TRP A 252 -10.32 11.60 0.13
CA TRP A 252 -9.82 11.57 -1.25
C TRP A 252 -9.08 10.25 -1.46
N MET A 253 -9.30 9.57 -2.58
CA MET A 253 -8.74 8.24 -2.86
C MET A 253 -8.24 8.19 -4.30
N SER A 254 -7.02 7.70 -4.51
CA SER A 254 -6.53 7.43 -5.87
C SER A 254 -6.90 6.01 -6.32
N GLY A 255 -7.34 5.89 -7.57
CA GLY A 255 -7.45 4.63 -8.30
C GLY A 255 -6.38 4.52 -9.40
N SER A 256 -6.29 3.37 -10.08
CA SER A 256 -5.32 3.15 -11.16
C SER A 256 -5.42 4.15 -12.30
N ASP A 257 -6.61 4.75 -12.50
CA ASP A 257 -6.89 5.59 -13.65
C ASP A 257 -7.12 7.07 -13.30
N SER A 258 -7.18 7.47 -12.02
CA SER A 258 -7.42 8.87 -11.58
C SER A 258 -7.33 9.08 -10.06
N LEU A 259 -7.04 10.32 -9.65
CA LEU A 259 -7.33 10.85 -8.32
C LEU A 259 -8.85 11.11 -8.19
N TYR A 260 -9.52 10.60 -7.16
CA TYR A 260 -10.93 10.89 -6.83
C TYR A 260 -11.04 11.68 -5.53
#